data_AF-A0A2S1QX25-F1
#
_entry.id   AF-A0A2S1QX25-F1
#
_cell.length_a   1.000
_cell.length_b   1.000
_cell.length_c   1.000
_cell.angle_alpha   90.00
_cell.angle_beta   90.00
_cell.angle_gamma   90.00
#
_symmetry.space_group_name_H-M   'P 1'
#
loop_
_entity.id
_entity.type
_entity.pdbx_description
1 polymer ?
#
loop_
_entity_poly.entity_id
_entity_poly.type
_entity_poly.pdbx_seq_one_letter_code
_entity_poly.pdbx_strand_id
1 'polypeptide(L)'
;MNILNPNNTTHTLKIIPRFYPLSDVVLELVSEEREPGSTITILPTISNGYMFLQFDKAFKNATNWQVKVTGGNEIVYRGKLLVTSQASDTQNYKTTKDIFLL
;
A
#
# COMPACT_ATOMS: atom_id res chain seq x y z
N MET A 1 -3.65 -5.34 5.07
CA MET A 1 -3.27 -3.92 5.15
C MET A 1 -1.77 -3.85 4.88
N ASN A 2 -1.31 -2.93 4.03
CA ASN A 2 0.11 -2.75 3.73
C ASN A 2 0.63 -1.46 4.40
N ILE A 3 1.91 -1.44 4.76
CA ILE A 3 2.53 -0.30 5.47
C ILE A 3 3.66 0.27 4.60
N LEU A 4 3.68 1.59 4.42
CA LEU A 4 4.71 2.30 3.65
C LEU A 4 5.43 3.33 4.51
N ASN A 5 6.72 3.55 4.21
CA ASN A 5 7.52 4.57 4.87
C ASN A 5 7.49 5.87 4.05
N PRO A 6 7.00 7.00 4.60
CA PRO A 6 6.90 8.28 3.89
C PRO A 6 8.25 8.87 3.47
N ASN A 7 9.36 8.43 4.07
CA ASN A 7 10.70 8.90 3.72
C ASN A 7 11.21 8.31 2.40
N ASN A 8 10.56 7.25 1.88
CA ASN A 8 10.89 6.68 0.59
C ASN A 8 10.17 7.45 -0.52
N THR A 9 10.87 7.70 -1.63
CA THR A 9 10.25 8.24 -2.85
C THR A 9 9.60 7.15 -3.70
N THR A 10 10.21 5.97 -3.71
CA THR A 10 9.76 4.78 -4.43
C THR A 10 9.24 3.72 -3.47
N HIS A 11 8.07 3.18 -3.77
CA HIS A 11 7.37 2.19 -2.94
C HIS A 11 7.09 0.93 -3.74
N THR A 12 7.06 -0.20 -3.05
CA THR A 12 6.63 -1.47 -3.63
C THR A 12 5.45 -2.02 -2.85
N LEU A 13 4.30 -2.13 -3.52
CA LEU A 13 3.11 -2.76 -2.98
C LEU A 13 3.11 -4.24 -3.40
N LYS A 14 3.24 -5.14 -2.42
CA LYS A 14 3.10 -6.58 -2.59
C LYS A 14 1.66 -7.00 -2.31
N ILE A 15 0.99 -7.62 -3.28
CA ILE A 15 -0.40 -8.05 -3.17
C ILE A 15 -0.60 -9.46 -3.70
N ILE A 16 -1.65 -10.12 -3.22
CA ILE A 16 -2.23 -11.30 -3.86
C ILE A 16 -3.39 -10.79 -4.71
N PRO A 17 -3.29 -10.79 -6.04
CA PRO A 17 -4.33 -10.28 -6.90
C PRO A 17 -5.47 -11.30 -7.03
N ARG A 18 -6.67 -10.85 -7.41
CA ARG A 18 -7.82 -11.73 -7.70
C ARG A 18 -7.61 -12.55 -8.97
N PHE A 19 -6.89 -11.98 -9.92
CA PHE A 19 -6.45 -12.60 -11.17
C PHE A 19 -5.16 -11.92 -11.62
N TYR A 20 -4.41 -12.54 -12.51
CA TYR A 20 -3.14 -12.00 -13.00
C TYR A 20 -3.36 -11.33 -14.37
N PRO A 21 -3.39 -9.99 -14.44
CA PRO A 21 -3.48 -9.26 -15.70
C PRO A 21 -2.20 -9.46 -16.52
N LEU A 22 -2.37 -9.51 -17.84
CA LEU A 22 -1.29 -9.70 -18.82
C LEU A 22 -0.70 -8.37 -19.32
N SER A 23 -1.24 -7.25 -18.86
CA SER A 23 -0.90 -5.90 -19.29
C SER A 23 -0.75 -4.97 -18.08
N ASP A 24 -0.48 -3.70 -18.34
CA ASP A 24 -0.48 -2.64 -17.34
C ASP A 24 -1.77 -2.64 -16.51
N VAL A 25 -1.59 -2.26 -15.24
CA VAL A 25 -2.67 -2.02 -14.29
C VAL A 25 -2.70 -0.56 -13.88
N VAL A 26 -3.87 -0.11 -13.45
CA VAL A 26 -4.07 1.23 -12.90
C VAL A 26 -4.18 1.12 -11.38
N LEU A 27 -3.25 1.75 -10.67
CA LEU A 27 -3.28 1.96 -9.23
C LEU A 27 -3.96 3.29 -8.92
N GLU A 28 -5.10 3.22 -8.24
CA GLU A 28 -5.83 4.35 -7.72
C GLU A 28 -5.64 4.42 -6.19
N LEU A 29 -5.21 5.59 -5.73
CA LEU A 29 -4.97 5.93 -4.33
C LEU A 29 -5.90 7.06 -3.91
N VAL A 30 -6.68 6.83 -2.86
CA VAL A 30 -7.60 7.81 -2.29
C VAL A 30 -7.25 8.01 -0.82
N SER A 31 -6.93 9.25 -0.42
CA SER A 31 -6.66 9.58 0.99
C SER A 31 -7.94 9.63 1.81
N GLU A 32 -7.88 9.16 3.05
CA GLU A 32 -8.96 9.30 4.02
C GLU A 32 -8.91 10.66 4.75
N GLU A 33 -7.83 11.44 4.57
CA GLU A 33 -7.54 12.71 5.25
C GLU A 33 -7.63 13.95 4.32
N ARG A 34 -8.31 13.83 3.17
CA ARG A 34 -8.47 14.89 2.15
C ARG A 34 -7.19 15.31 1.42
N GLU A 35 -6.14 14.50 1.44
CA GLU A 35 -5.00 14.71 0.54
C GLU A 35 -5.43 14.41 -0.92
N PRO A 36 -4.83 15.07 -1.93
CA PRO A 36 -5.10 14.74 -3.33
C PRO A 36 -4.82 13.28 -3.64
N GLY A 37 -5.81 12.62 -4.25
CA GLY A 37 -5.68 11.25 -4.75
C GLY A 37 -4.61 11.13 -5.84
N SER A 38 -4.31 9.91 -6.25
CA SER A 38 -3.38 9.68 -7.35
C SER A 38 -3.78 8.45 -8.15
N THR A 39 -3.60 8.54 -9.46
CA THR A 39 -3.83 7.44 -10.39
C THR A 39 -2.54 7.21 -11.16
N ILE A 40 -2.02 5.98 -11.10
CA ILE A 40 -0.70 5.62 -11.63
C ILE A 40 -0.85 4.35 -12.47
N THR A 41 -0.39 4.38 -13.71
CA THR A 41 -0.30 3.18 -14.56
C THR A 41 1.03 2.48 -14.30
N ILE A 42 0.98 1.17 -14.04
CA ILE A 42 2.13 0.35 -13.62
C ILE A 42 2.12 -0.94 -14.41
N LEU A 43 3.28 -1.35 -14.95
CA LEU A 43 3.49 -2.70 -15.44
C LEU A 43 3.81 -3.61 -14.24
N PRO A 44 2.90 -4.52 -13.83
CA PRO A 44 3.13 -5.35 -12.65
C PRO A 44 4.20 -6.41 -12.90
N THR A 45 4.96 -6.75 -11.86
CA THR A 45 5.79 -7.97 -11.88
C THR A 45 5.12 -9.05 -11.06
N ILE A 46 5.17 -10.29 -11.54
CA ILE A 46 4.56 -11.46 -10.87
C ILE A 46 5.66 -12.45 -10.54
N SER A 47 5.76 -12.82 -9.26
CA SER A 47 6.72 -13.81 -8.79
C SER A 47 6.19 -14.52 -7.56
N ASN A 48 6.37 -15.84 -7.50
CA ASN A 48 5.95 -16.70 -6.38
C ASN A 48 4.47 -16.51 -5.98
N GLY A 49 3.57 -16.30 -6.95
CA GLY A 49 2.13 -16.09 -6.70
C GLY A 49 1.78 -14.74 -6.08
N TYR A 50 2.73 -13.80 -6.05
CA TYR A 50 2.49 -12.42 -5.65
C TYR A 50 2.66 -11.49 -6.84
N MET A 51 1.88 -10.41 -6.82
CA MET A 51 2.04 -9.28 -7.73
C MET A 51 2.70 -8.13 -6.96
N PHE A 52 3.69 -7.51 -7.60
CA PHE A 52 4.43 -6.38 -7.06
C PHE A 52 4.20 -5.16 -7.96
N LEU A 53 3.74 -4.06 -7.34
CA LEU A 53 3.50 -2.78 -7.99
C LEU A 53 4.51 -1.78 -7.44
N GLN A 54 5.45 -1.37 -8.29
CA GLN A 54 6.43 -0.33 -7.94
C GLN A 54 5.93 1.02 -8.45
N PHE A 55 5.94 2.05 -7.61
CA PHE A 55 5.49 3.39 -7.98
C PHE A 55 6.15 4.46 -7.13
N ASP A 56 6.20 5.67 -7.67
CA ASP A 56 6.72 6.84 -6.98
C ASP A 56 5.57 7.72 -6.49
N LYS A 57 5.59 8.05 -5.20
CA LYS A 57 4.66 9.01 -4.58
C LYS A 57 5.24 9.52 -3.27
N ALA A 58 5.27 10.85 -3.13
CA ALA A 58 5.51 11.47 -1.84
C ALA A 58 4.24 11.36 -0.98
N PHE A 59 4.37 10.75 0.20
CA PHE A 59 3.29 10.64 1.15
C PHE A 59 3.55 11.49 2.39
N LYS A 60 2.47 12.00 2.99
CA LYS A 60 2.51 12.58 4.32
C LYS A 60 2.51 11.48 5.38
N ASN A 61 3.31 11.66 6.41
CA ASN A 61 3.37 10.74 7.53
C ASN A 61 2.03 10.65 8.28
N ALA A 62 1.75 9.49 8.88
CA ALA A 62 0.55 9.20 9.65
C ALA A 62 -0.77 9.40 8.87
N THR A 63 -0.82 8.87 7.64
CA THR A 63 -2.01 8.93 6.77
C THR A 63 -2.49 7.54 6.35
N ASN A 64 -3.79 7.40 6.11
CA ASN A 64 -4.45 6.20 5.64
C ASN A 64 -4.96 6.39 4.21
N TRP A 65 -4.74 5.38 3.39
CA TRP A 65 -5.12 5.43 1.98
C TRP A 65 -5.91 4.19 1.61
N GLN A 66 -6.92 4.39 0.78
CA GLN A 66 -7.59 3.31 0.08
C GLN A 66 -6.85 3.02 -1.22
N VAL A 67 -6.72 1.74 -1.51
CA VAL A 67 -6.06 1.22 -2.71
C VAL A 67 -7.07 0.49 -3.55
N LYS A 68 -7.11 0.83 -4.83
CA LYS A 68 -7.81 0.07 -5.85
C LYS A 68 -6.85 -0.15 -7.01
N VAL A 69 -6.72 -1.40 -7.44
CA VAL A 69 -5.95 -1.78 -8.62
C VAL A 69 -6.91 -2.37 -9.64
N THR A 70 -6.87 -1.86 -10.86
CA THR A 70 -7.71 -2.35 -11.98
C THR A 70 -6.85 -2.75 -13.17
N GLY A 71 -7.22 -3.86 -13.82
CA GLY A 71 -6.69 -4.28 -15.10
C GLY A 71 -7.80 -4.15 -16.14
N GLY A 72 -7.71 -3.14 -17.01
CA GLY A 72 -8.86 -2.73 -17.82
C GLY A 72 -10.05 -2.33 -16.93
N ASN A 73 -11.20 -2.98 -17.15
CA ASN A 73 -12.43 -2.72 -16.39
C ASN A 73 -12.60 -3.60 -15.14
N GLU A 74 -11.67 -4.54 -14.90
CA GLU A 74 -11.77 -5.51 -13.83
C GLU A 74 -10.93 -5.11 -12.62
N ILE A 75 -11.43 -5.45 -11.42
CA ILE A 75 -10.76 -5.14 -10.16
C ILE A 75 -9.77 -6.26 -9.85
N VAL A 76 -8.48 -5.94 -9.93
CA VAL A 76 -7.36 -6.83 -9.60
C VAL A 76 -7.20 -6.93 -8.08
N TYR A 77 -7.30 -5.79 -7.37
CA TYR A 77 -7.10 -5.74 -5.92
C TYR A 77 -7.81 -4.53 -5.29
N ARG A 78 -8.22 -4.69 -4.03
CA ARG A 78 -8.66 -3.60 -3.14
C ARG A 78 -8.05 -3.77 -1.76
N GLY A 79 -7.62 -2.67 -1.15
CA GLY A 79 -7.02 -2.72 0.18
C GLY A 79 -6.85 -1.34 0.80
N LYS A 80 -6.06 -1.31 1.88
CA LYS A 80 -5.67 -0.10 2.60
C LYS A 80 -4.16 -0.03 2.79
N LEU A 81 -3.62 1.19 2.75
CA LEU A 81 -2.25 1.53 3.15
C LEU A 81 -2.28 2.36 4.43
N LEU A 82 -1.34 2.07 5.31
CA LEU A 82 -0.94 2.95 6.39
C LEU A 82 0.43 3.51 6.04
N VAL A 83 0.56 4.84 6.01
CA VAL A 83 1.84 5.50 5.81
C VAL A 83 2.37 5.95 7.16
N THR A 84 3.52 5.41 7.59
CA THR A 84 4.16 5.82 8.83
C THR A 84 5.68 5.73 8.77
N SER A 85 6.37 6.72 9.34
CA SER A 85 7.83 6.73 9.52
C SER A 85 8.27 5.77 10.64
N GLN A 86 7.33 5.26 11.46
CA GLN A 86 7.60 4.30 12.52
C GLN A 86 7.73 2.85 12.00
N ALA A 87 8.16 2.69 10.75
CA ALA A 87 8.19 1.42 10.03
C ALA A 87 9.14 0.36 10.63
N SER A 88 9.91 0.67 11.67
CA SER A 88 10.81 -0.28 12.34
C SER A 88 10.12 -1.32 13.24
N ASP A 89 8.81 -1.19 13.52
CA ASP A 89 8.08 -2.10 14.42
C ASP A 89 6.80 -2.70 13.83
N THR A 90 6.76 -2.95 12.52
CA THR A 90 5.57 -3.52 11.84
C THR A 90 5.23 -4.96 12.27
N GLN A 91 6.05 -5.62 13.09
CA GLN A 91 5.83 -6.98 13.59
C GLN A 91 5.84 -7.12 15.12
N ASN A 92 6.09 -6.04 15.89
CA ASN A 92 6.25 -6.10 17.35
C ASN A 92 5.17 -5.34 18.12
N TYR A 93 3.94 -5.25 17.62
CA TYR A 93 2.83 -4.91 18.51
C TYR A 93 2.44 -6.14 19.35
N LYS A 94 3.24 -6.44 20.38
CA LYS A 94 2.78 -7.27 21.50
C LYS A 94 1.87 -6.40 22.36
N THR A 95 0.62 -6.80 22.54
CA THR A 95 -0.37 -6.17 23.44
C THR A 95 -0.04 -6.31 24.93
N THR A 96 1.23 -6.48 25.30
CA THR A 96 1.69 -6.50 26.69
C THR A 96 3.19 -6.25 26.74
N LYS A 97 3.58 -5.07 27.24
CA LYS A 97 4.73 -4.98 28.16
C LYS A 97 4.63 -3.73 29.05
N ASP A 98 4.07 -3.95 30.23
CA ASP A 98 4.44 -3.33 31.51
C ASP A 98 4.38 -1.81 31.68
N ILE A 99 3.18 -1.23 31.63
CA ILE A 99 2.88 -0.04 32.47
C ILE A 99 1.46 -0.16 33.04
N PHE A 100 1.35 -0.69 34.27
CA PHE A 100 0.33 -0.23 35.22
C PHE A 100 0.95 0.97 35.96
N LEU A 101 0.36 2.16 35.82
CA LEU A 101 0.62 3.25 36.76
C LEU A 101 -0.44 3.19 37.85
N LEU A 102 0.08 3.31 39.08
CA LEU A 102 -0.55 3.21 40.40
C LEU A 102 -1.87 3.97 40.56
#